data_AF-H2B4B2-F1
#
_entry.id   AF-H2B4B2-F1
#
_cell.length_a   1.000
_cell.length_b   1.000
_cell.length_c   1.000
_cell.angle_alpha   90.00
_cell.angle_beta   90.00
_cell.angle_gamma   90.00
#
_symmetry.space_group_name_H-M   'P 1'
#
loop_
_entity.id
_entity.type
_entity.pdbx_description
1 polymer ?
#
loop_
_entity_poly.entity_id
_entity_poly.type
_entity_poly.pdbx_seq_one_letter_code
_entity_poly.pdbx_strand_id
1 'polypeptide(L)'
;DIGDIVRGRDLFRGNDKEKDQRKKLQQNLKTIFKQIHDDVMKTSGSNWQALQKRYKGDKENYFFQLREDWWTANRSTVWKAITCGVSGSHYFRATCNGEERTKGDCRCPNGDQVPTYFDYVPQYLR
;
A
#
# COMPACT_ATOMS: atom_id res chain seq x y z
N ASP A 1 -0.07 -3.06 8.28
CA ASP A 1 -0.62 -1.78 8.82
C ASP A 1 -0.29 -0.54 8.00
N ILE A 2 0.97 -0.27 7.63
CA ILE A 2 1.33 0.93 6.85
C ILE A 2 0.44 1.12 5.61
N GLY A 3 0.17 0.04 4.87
CA GLY A 3 -0.74 0.08 3.72
C GLY A 3 -2.16 0.54 4.08
N ASP A 4 -2.70 0.17 5.24
CA ASP A 4 -4.03 0.63 5.67
C ASP A 4 -4.03 2.09 6.09
N ILE A 5 -2.96 2.57 6.72
CA ILE A 5 -2.80 3.98 7.04
C ILE A 5 -2.76 4.81 5.76
N VAL A 6 -1.94 4.38 4.79
CA VAL A 6 -1.81 5.03 3.48
C VAL A 6 -3.12 5.00 2.71
N ARG A 7 -3.93 3.96 2.84
CA ARG A 7 -5.23 3.82 2.14
C ARG A 7 -6.44 4.34 2.91
N GLY A 8 -6.26 4.75 4.17
CA GLY A 8 -7.35 5.25 5.02
C GLY A 8 -8.26 4.15 5.58
N ARG A 9 -7.76 2.91 5.68
CA ARG A 9 -8.46 1.73 6.22
C ARG A 9 -8.03 1.35 7.63
N ASP A 10 -7.09 2.09 8.22
CA ASP A 10 -6.58 1.80 9.55
C ASP A 10 -7.66 2.01 10.64
N LEU A 11 -7.86 0.98 11.45
CA LEU A 11 -8.85 0.89 12.52
C LEU A 11 -8.29 1.26 13.89
N PHE A 12 -6.98 1.55 13.99
CA PHE A 12 -6.35 1.87 15.26
C PHE A 12 -6.94 3.15 15.86
N ARG A 13 -7.56 3.03 17.05
CA ARG A 13 -8.20 4.16 17.75
C ARG A 13 -7.26 4.87 18.73
N GLY A 14 -6.33 4.15 19.35
CA GLY A 14 -5.31 4.68 20.26
C GLY A 14 -5.88 5.39 21.50
N ASN A 15 -4.98 6.03 22.25
CA ASN A 15 -5.34 6.96 23.34
C ASN A 15 -5.59 8.40 22.82
N ASP A 16 -6.00 9.32 23.69
CA ASP A 16 -6.36 10.68 23.28
C ASP A 16 -5.21 11.46 22.63
N LYS A 17 -3.96 11.27 23.09
CA LYS A 17 -2.78 11.92 22.48
C LYS A 17 -2.49 11.38 21.09
N GLU A 18 -2.58 10.06 20.91
CA GLU A 18 -2.39 9.39 19.61
C GLU A 18 -3.48 9.76 18.61
N LYS A 19 -4.71 10.00 19.09
CA LYS A 19 -5.84 10.43 18.26
C LYS A 19 -5.55 11.74 17.53
N ASP A 20 -4.95 12.72 18.20
CA ASP A 20 -4.63 14.00 17.59
C ASP A 20 -3.47 13.93 16.60
N GLN A 21 -2.43 13.13 16.92
CA GLN A 21 -1.36 12.84 15.97
C GLN A 21 -1.89 12.13 14.71
N ARG A 22 -2.82 11.18 14.86
CA ARG A 22 -3.46 10.48 13.74
C ARG A 22 -4.31 11.42 12.90
N LYS A 23 -5.08 12.33 13.52
CA LYS A 23 -5.82 13.37 12.77
C LYS A 23 -4.87 14.21 11.94
N LYS A 24 -3.75 14.66 12.51
CA LYS A 24 -2.71 15.43 11.80
C LYS A 24 -2.13 14.63 10.63
N LEU A 25 -1.81 13.35 10.85
CA LEU A 25 -1.33 12.45 9.80
C LEU A 25 -2.35 12.28 8.66
N GLN A 26 -3.61 11.98 8.98
CA GLN A 26 -4.65 11.81 7.97
C GLN A 26 -4.94 13.11 7.20
N GLN A 27 -4.88 14.26 7.87
CA GLN A 27 -5.00 15.56 7.20
C GLN A 27 -3.84 15.81 6.23
N ASN A 28 -2.61 15.49 6.62
CA ASN A 28 -1.45 15.59 5.74
C ASN A 28 -1.57 14.67 4.52
N LEU A 29 -1.98 13.41 4.74
CA LEU A 29 -2.23 12.46 3.65
C LEU A 29 -3.32 12.98 2.71
N LYS A 30 -4.42 13.53 3.24
CA LYS A 30 -5.49 14.13 2.43
C LYS A 30 -4.97 15.29 1.58
N THR A 31 -4.10 16.14 2.12
CA THR A 31 -3.47 17.24 1.39
C THR A 31 -2.56 16.74 0.27
N ILE A 32 -1.71 15.74 0.55
CA ILE A 32 -0.81 15.13 -0.44
C ILE A 32 -1.61 14.49 -1.57
N PHE A 33 -2.61 13.66 -1.24
CA PHE A 33 -3.41 12.98 -2.26
C PHE A 33 -4.31 13.93 -3.04
N LYS A 34 -4.70 15.08 -2.47
CA LYS A 34 -5.34 16.15 -3.24
C LYS A 34 -4.42 16.70 -4.32
N GLN A 35 -3.15 16.97 -3.98
CA GLN A 35 -2.17 17.46 -4.96
C GLN A 35 -1.91 16.43 -6.06
N ILE A 36 -1.70 15.16 -5.68
CA ILE A 36 -1.52 14.06 -6.64
C ILE A 36 -2.76 13.91 -7.54
N HIS A 37 -3.97 13.99 -6.97
CA HIS A 37 -5.22 13.93 -7.74
C HIS A 37 -5.30 15.06 -8.75
N ASP A 38 -5.05 16.30 -8.31
CA ASP A 38 -5.08 17.47 -9.20
C ASP A 38 -4.04 17.35 -10.33
N ASP A 39 -2.87 16.76 -10.10
CA ASP A 39 -1.84 16.54 -11.11
C ASP A 39 -2.19 15.40 -12.08
N VAL A 40 -2.69 14.27 -11.58
CA VAL A 40 -3.22 13.17 -12.40
C VAL A 40 -4.37 13.67 -13.28
N MET A 41 -5.23 14.52 -12.73
CA MET A 41 -6.35 15.15 -13.42
C MET A 41 -5.97 16.36 -14.27
N LYS A 42 -4.68 16.68 -14.43
CA LYS A 42 -4.18 17.61 -15.47
C LYS A 42 -3.45 16.88 -16.59
N THR A 43 -3.16 15.59 -16.43
CA THR A 43 -2.35 14.82 -17.38
C THR A 43 -3.09 14.67 -18.71
N SER A 44 -2.53 15.24 -19.79
CA SER A 44 -3.05 15.08 -21.15
C SER A 44 -2.42 13.85 -21.83
N GLY A 45 -3.21 13.03 -22.51
CA GLY A 45 -2.73 11.86 -23.24
C GLY A 45 -3.82 10.83 -23.49
N SER A 46 -3.46 9.69 -24.08
CA SER A 46 -4.39 8.59 -24.42
C SER A 46 -5.19 8.07 -23.22
N ASN A 47 -4.65 8.20 -22.00
CA ASN A 47 -5.28 7.71 -20.78
C ASN A 47 -6.17 8.74 -20.06
N TRP A 48 -6.24 9.99 -20.55
CA TRP A 48 -6.97 11.08 -19.91
C TRP A 48 -8.42 10.72 -19.55
N GLN A 49 -9.15 10.18 -20.52
CA GLN A 49 -10.57 9.83 -20.36
C GLN A 49 -10.75 8.72 -19.31
N ALA A 50 -9.83 7.74 -19.28
CA ALA A 50 -9.84 6.66 -18.30
C ALA A 50 -9.54 7.18 -16.88
N LEU A 51 -8.54 8.06 -16.73
CA LEU A 51 -8.20 8.68 -15.45
C LEU A 51 -9.34 9.55 -14.92
N GLN A 52 -9.95 10.38 -15.77
CA GLN A 52 -11.12 11.16 -15.40
C GLN A 52 -12.26 10.25 -14.93
N LYS A 53 -12.59 9.19 -15.69
CA LYS A 53 -13.66 8.27 -15.32
C LYS A 53 -13.39 7.58 -13.98
N ARG A 54 -12.15 7.15 -13.74
CA ARG A 54 -11.75 6.45 -12.52
C ARG A 54 -11.80 7.37 -11.30
N TYR A 55 -11.25 8.57 -11.40
CA TYR A 55 -11.06 9.46 -10.25
C TYR A 55 -12.05 10.63 -10.16
N LYS A 56 -13.12 10.67 -10.99
CA LYS A 56 -14.11 11.76 -11.02
C LYS A 56 -14.72 12.05 -9.65
N GLY A 57 -15.06 10.99 -8.90
CA GLY A 57 -15.71 11.08 -7.59
C GLY A 57 -14.75 10.85 -6.41
N ASP A 58 -13.44 10.94 -6.65
CA ASP A 58 -12.45 10.57 -5.65
C ASP A 58 -12.26 11.69 -4.61
N LYS A 59 -12.52 12.95 -4.98
CA LYS A 59 -12.47 14.10 -4.06
C LYS A 59 -13.48 13.97 -2.91
N GLU A 60 -14.69 13.52 -3.24
CA GLU A 60 -15.78 13.29 -2.29
C GLU A 60 -15.51 12.09 -1.38
N ASN A 61 -14.76 11.12 -1.91
CA ASN A 61 -14.40 9.87 -1.23
C ASN A 61 -12.98 9.90 -0.65
N TYR A 62 -12.47 11.06 -0.23
CA TYR A 62 -11.15 11.16 0.43
C TYR A 62 -10.00 10.47 -0.33
N PHE A 63 -10.09 10.46 -1.66
CA PHE A 63 -9.13 9.86 -2.58
C PHE A 63 -8.97 8.35 -2.44
N PHE A 64 -9.99 7.62 -1.98
CA PHE A 64 -9.87 6.18 -1.72
C PHE A 64 -9.36 5.39 -2.93
N GLN A 65 -9.85 5.66 -4.15
CA GLN A 65 -9.40 4.92 -5.33
C GLN A 65 -7.94 5.24 -5.66
N LEU A 66 -7.59 6.53 -5.70
CA LEU A 66 -6.22 6.95 -5.96
C LEU A 66 -5.23 6.41 -4.91
N ARG A 67 -5.63 6.34 -3.64
CA ARG A 67 -4.79 5.81 -2.56
C ARG A 67 -4.56 4.30 -2.69
N GLU A 68 -5.57 3.53 -3.08
CA GLU A 68 -5.44 2.09 -3.38
C GLU A 68 -4.51 1.84 -4.56
N ASP A 69 -4.68 2.60 -5.63
CA ASP A 69 -3.86 2.47 -6.84
C ASP A 69 -2.42 2.90 -6.58
N TRP A 70 -2.22 3.99 -5.84
CA TRP A 70 -0.90 4.43 -5.41
C TRP A 70 -0.20 3.36 -4.55
N TRP A 71 -0.90 2.76 -3.58
CA TRP A 71 -0.33 1.68 -2.79
C TRP A 71 0.05 0.49 -3.66
N THR A 72 -0.84 0.06 -4.56
CA THR A 72 -0.59 -1.07 -5.47
C THR A 72 0.62 -0.82 -6.38
N ALA A 73 0.78 0.41 -6.88
CA ALA A 73 1.92 0.79 -7.71
C ALA A 73 3.25 0.88 -6.95
N ASN A 74 3.23 1.22 -5.66
CA ASN A 74 4.44 1.52 -4.89
C ASN A 74 4.80 0.48 -3.81
N ARG A 75 3.94 -0.51 -3.54
CA ARG A 75 4.14 -1.50 -2.45
C ARG A 75 5.46 -2.26 -2.55
N SER A 76 5.96 -2.53 -3.75
CA SER A 76 7.26 -3.19 -3.96
C SER A 76 8.42 -2.32 -3.49
N THR A 77 8.41 -1.03 -3.84
CA THR A 77 9.40 -0.05 -3.39
C THR A 77 9.33 0.17 -1.88
N VAL A 78 8.12 0.27 -1.32
CA VAL A 78 7.92 0.39 0.13
C VAL A 78 8.47 -0.85 0.84
N TRP A 79 8.18 -2.06 0.34
CA TRP A 79 8.72 -3.30 0.89
C TRP A 79 10.25 -3.32 0.85
N LYS A 80 10.84 -2.95 -0.29
CA LYS A 80 12.30 -2.87 -0.45
C LYS A 80 12.94 -1.95 0.61
N ALA A 81 12.29 -0.82 0.90
CA ALA A 81 12.74 0.11 1.94
C ALA A 81 12.61 -0.51 3.35
N ILE A 82 11.51 -1.18 3.66
CA ILE A 82 11.29 -1.87 4.95
C ILE A 82 12.33 -2.96 5.19
N THR A 83 12.67 -3.73 4.15
CA THR A 83 13.64 -4.82 4.23
C THR A 83 15.09 -4.38 4.04
N CYS A 84 15.33 -3.07 3.86
CA CYS A 84 16.69 -2.56 3.70
C CYS A 84 17.50 -2.83 4.98
N GLY A 85 18.66 -3.47 4.83
CA GLY A 85 19.54 -3.82 5.96
C GLY A 85 19.11 -5.07 6.74
N VAL A 86 18.04 -5.75 6.35
CA VAL A 86 17.63 -7.01 6.96
C VAL A 86 18.49 -8.15 6.40
N SER A 87 19.26 -8.82 7.27
CA SER A 87 20.06 -10.01 6.95
C SER A 87 19.62 -11.21 7.80
N GLY A 88 19.90 -12.44 7.33
CA GLY A 88 19.56 -13.69 8.04
C GLY A 88 18.07 -13.94 8.27
N SER A 89 17.19 -13.09 7.74
CA SER A 89 15.75 -13.18 7.95
C SER A 89 15.04 -13.63 6.69
N HIS A 90 13.99 -14.41 6.90
CA HIS A 90 13.35 -15.19 5.87
C HIS A 90 11.85 -15.11 6.04
N TYR A 91 11.16 -14.45 5.09
CA TYR A 91 9.70 -14.28 5.17
C TYR A 91 8.97 -15.63 5.24
N PHE A 92 9.48 -16.62 4.50
CA PHE A 92 9.04 -18.01 4.62
C PHE A 92 10.07 -18.85 5.34
N ARG A 93 9.55 -19.73 6.21
CA ARG A 93 10.29 -20.82 6.84
C ARG A 93 10.55 -21.95 5.82
N ALA A 94 11.56 -22.77 6.09
CA ALA A 94 11.77 -24.01 5.36
C ALA A 94 10.57 -24.95 5.56
N THR A 95 10.34 -25.83 4.58
CA THR A 95 9.28 -26.84 4.70
C THR A 95 9.66 -27.89 5.75
N CYS A 96 8.68 -28.52 6.41
CA CYS A 96 8.95 -29.47 7.51
C CYS A 96 9.76 -30.71 7.09
N ASN A 97 9.86 -30.99 5.77
CA ASN A 97 10.48 -32.20 5.21
C ASN A 97 11.74 -31.93 4.36
N GLY A 98 12.28 -30.72 4.40
CA GLY A 98 13.52 -30.40 3.69
C GLY A 98 13.98 -29.00 4.07
N GLU A 99 15.26 -28.86 4.34
CA GLU A 99 15.94 -27.60 4.70
C GLU A 99 15.77 -26.50 3.63
N GLU A 100 15.17 -26.83 2.49
CA GLU A 100 14.91 -25.93 1.38
C GLU A 100 13.50 -25.30 1.45
N ARG A 101 13.42 -24.08 0.94
CA ARG A 101 12.15 -23.46 0.57
C ARG A 101 11.58 -24.20 -0.64
N THR A 102 10.27 -24.12 -0.86
CA THR A 102 9.64 -24.54 -2.12
C THR A 102 10.30 -23.80 -3.29
N LYS A 103 11.25 -24.47 -3.97
CA LYS A 103 11.94 -23.95 -5.14
C LYS A 103 10.95 -23.94 -6.31
N GLY A 104 10.88 -22.84 -7.05
CA GLY A 104 10.23 -22.78 -8.37
C GLY A 104 8.70 -22.69 -8.44
N ASP A 105 7.95 -23.27 -7.50
CA ASP A 105 6.56 -23.65 -7.81
C ASP A 105 5.43 -22.73 -7.29
N CYS A 106 5.73 -21.57 -6.70
CA CYS A 106 4.67 -20.70 -6.16
C CYS A 106 4.80 -19.21 -6.51
N ARG A 107 5.85 -18.78 -7.23
CA ARG A 107 6.09 -17.37 -7.56
C ARG A 107 6.84 -17.16 -8.86
N CYS A 108 6.62 -16.01 -9.48
CA CYS A 108 7.36 -15.60 -10.68
C CYS A 108 8.88 -15.50 -10.38
N PRO A 109 9.74 -15.95 -11.32
CA PRO A 109 11.18 -16.09 -11.10
C PRO A 109 11.94 -14.78 -10.83
N ASN A 110 11.37 -13.63 -11.16
CA ASN A 110 12.09 -12.35 -11.10
C ASN A 110 12.13 -11.68 -9.72
N GLY A 111 11.57 -12.27 -8.66
CA GLY A 111 11.82 -11.85 -7.27
C GLY A 111 11.36 -10.44 -6.85
N ASP A 112 10.94 -9.58 -7.78
CA ASP A 112 10.50 -8.19 -7.56
C ASP A 112 9.10 -8.09 -6.91
N GLN A 113 8.53 -9.22 -6.50
CA GLN A 113 7.25 -9.27 -5.81
C GLN A 113 7.43 -9.26 -4.31
N VAL A 114 6.65 -8.39 -3.64
CA VAL A 114 6.47 -8.39 -2.19
C VAL A 114 6.06 -9.80 -1.76
N PRO A 115 6.77 -10.44 -0.80
CA PRO A 115 6.54 -11.83 -0.49
C PRO A 115 5.30 -12.08 0.38
N THR A 116 4.47 -11.07 0.61
CA THR A 116 3.26 -11.11 1.41
C THR A 116 2.10 -10.47 0.67
N TYR A 117 0.88 -10.84 1.06
CA TYR A 117 -0.36 -10.19 0.66
C TYR A 117 -1.17 -9.73 1.88
N PHE A 118 -0.56 -9.64 3.06
CA PHE A 118 -1.25 -9.17 4.26
C PHE A 118 -1.79 -7.74 4.12
N ASP A 119 -1.20 -6.92 3.26
CA ASP A 119 -1.76 -5.63 2.88
C ASP A 119 -3.06 -5.74 2.06
N TYR A 120 -3.49 -6.91 1.63
CA TYR A 120 -4.82 -7.14 1.03
C TYR A 120 -5.77 -7.95 1.93
N VAL A 121 -5.34 -8.29 3.14
CA VAL A 121 -6.19 -8.93 4.17
C VAL A 121 -6.80 -7.83 5.05
N PRO A 122 -8.12 -7.86 5.34
CA PRO A 122 -8.76 -6.92 6.25
C PRO A 122 -8.04 -6.84 7.59
N GLN A 123 -7.77 -5.64 8.11
CA GLN A 123 -6.94 -5.45 9.31
C GLN A 123 -7.38 -6.29 10.51
N TYR A 124 -8.69 -6.47 10.71
CA TYR A 124 -9.24 -7.26 11.80
C TYR A 124 -8.85 -8.75 11.75
N LEU A 125 -8.55 -9.28 10.56
CA LEU A 125 -8.21 -10.69 10.34
C LEU A 125 -6.69 -10.95 10.25
N ARG A 126 -5.86 -9.90 10.41
CA ARG A 126 -4.40 -10.00 10.26
C ARG A 126 -3.69 -10.46 11.51
#